data_AF-A0A3M1Y201-F1
#
_entry.id   AF-A0A3M1Y201-F1
#
_cell.length_a   1.000
_cell.length_b   1.000
_cell.length_c   1.000
_cell.angle_alpha   90.00
_cell.angle_beta   90.00
_cell.angle_gamma   90.00
#
_symmetry.space_group_name_H-M   'P 1'
#
loop_
_entity.id
_entity.type
_entity.pdbx_description
1 polymer ?
#
loop_
_entity_poly.entity_id
_entity_poly.type
_entity_poly.pdbx_seq_one_letter_code
_entity_poly.pdbx_strand_id
1 'polypeptide(L)'
;LKRAVRKGIPVVGVCGGYQMMGAVIRDPQLIEGSEREVRGLGLLDIETCFEEPKITCQVRARVKKGNFPFSTGGDELRGYEIHMGRSEGDIGLFDIRRIPQGEGVSDGAMKGNCWGTYIHGIFDNDPLRWSIINQLRIKKGLREAKNLINYHKYRDEAIDRFTDRIIEHLNVDYILKSIFQPV
;
A
#
# COMPACT_ATOMS: atom_id res chain seq x y z
N LEU A 1 13.84 -8.42 -11.58
CA LEU A 1 13.38 -7.01 -11.42
C LEU A 1 14.27 -5.99 -12.12
N LYS A 2 15.56 -5.84 -11.79
CA LYS A 2 16.47 -4.85 -12.42
C LYS A 2 16.44 -4.80 -13.96
N ARG A 3 16.35 -5.96 -14.63
CA ARG A 3 16.18 -6.05 -16.10
C ARG A 3 14.86 -5.44 -16.59
N ALA A 4 13.76 -5.63 -15.87
CA ALA A 4 12.46 -5.08 -16.22
C ALA A 4 12.47 -3.55 -16.09
N VAL A 5 13.06 -3.04 -15.00
CA VAL A 5 13.28 -1.60 -14.77
C VAL A 5 14.06 -0.98 -15.92
N ARG A 6 15.19 -1.58 -16.34
CA ARG A 6 15.98 -1.10 -17.50
C ARG A 6 15.20 -1.09 -18.82
N LYS A 7 14.20 -1.95 -18.98
CA LYS A 7 13.27 -1.96 -20.13
C LYS A 7 12.12 -0.95 -19.98
N GLY A 8 12.15 -0.10 -18.96
CA GLY A 8 11.11 0.88 -18.67
C GLY A 8 9.82 0.26 -18.12
N ILE A 9 9.81 -1.00 -17.66
CA ILE A 9 8.63 -1.63 -17.04
C ILE A 9 8.46 -1.06 -15.62
N PRO A 10 7.34 -0.39 -15.30
CA PRO A 10 7.13 0.18 -13.97
C PRO A 10 7.17 -0.88 -12.87
N VAL A 11 7.73 -0.54 -11.72
CA VAL A 11 7.78 -1.40 -10.54
C VAL A 11 7.24 -0.61 -9.34
N VAL A 12 6.31 -1.21 -8.60
CA VAL A 12 5.75 -0.62 -7.39
C VAL A 12 6.01 -1.52 -6.21
N GLY A 13 6.58 -0.97 -5.14
CA GLY A 13 6.79 -1.65 -3.86
C GLY A 13 5.78 -1.18 -2.82
N VAL A 14 5.16 -2.11 -2.10
CA VAL A 14 4.30 -1.80 -0.94
C VAL A 14 4.88 -2.47 0.29
N CYS A 15 5.07 -1.72 1.38
CA CYS A 15 5.60 -2.21 2.64
C CYS A 15 6.94 -2.96 2.46
N GLY A 16 7.02 -4.26 2.73
CA GLY A 16 8.24 -5.06 2.49
C GLY A 16 8.81 -4.90 1.08
N GLY A 17 7.94 -4.79 0.06
CA GLY A 17 8.38 -4.52 -1.31
C GLY A 17 9.02 -3.14 -1.48
N TYR A 18 8.52 -2.11 -0.79
CA TYR A 18 9.11 -0.78 -0.77
C TYR A 18 10.49 -0.78 -0.09
N GLN A 19 10.61 -1.46 1.05
CA GLN A 19 11.87 -1.63 1.78
C GLN A 19 12.94 -2.32 0.94
N MET A 20 12.55 -3.42 0.29
CA MET A 20 13.43 -4.18 -0.62
C MET A 20 13.88 -3.36 -1.83
N MET A 21 13.16 -2.30 -2.22
CA MET A 21 13.57 -1.43 -3.32
C MET A 21 14.69 -0.46 -2.93
N GLY A 22 14.93 -0.23 -1.64
CA GLY A 22 16.02 0.60 -1.13
C GLY A 22 17.42 0.01 -1.35
N ALA A 23 18.43 0.73 -0.87
CA ALA A 23 19.82 0.28 -0.88
C ALA A 23 20.07 -0.86 0.13
N VAL A 24 19.44 -0.78 1.30
CA VAL A 24 19.69 -1.69 2.43
C VAL A 24 18.50 -1.70 3.40
N ILE A 25 18.31 -2.85 4.03
CA ILE A 25 17.38 -3.07 5.15
C ILE A 25 18.23 -3.49 6.35
N ARG A 26 18.04 -2.82 7.48
CA ARG A 26 18.74 -3.10 8.74
C ARG A 26 17.75 -3.60 9.79
N ASP A 27 18.12 -4.67 10.46
CA ASP A 27 17.40 -5.25 11.59
C ASP A 27 18.37 -5.43 12.78
N PRO A 28 18.85 -4.34 13.39
CA PRO A 28 19.86 -4.41 14.45
C PRO A 28 19.37 -5.19 15.68
N GLN A 29 18.06 -5.33 15.86
CA GLN A 29 17.43 -6.00 16.98
C GLN A 29 16.86 -7.38 16.62
N LEU A 30 16.96 -7.83 15.36
CA LEU A 30 16.40 -9.09 14.85
C LEU A 30 14.88 -9.22 15.13
N ILE A 31 14.15 -8.13 14.89
CA ILE A 31 12.70 -8.01 15.13
C ILE A 31 11.91 -8.85 14.13
N GLU A 32 12.28 -8.85 12.86
CA GLU A 32 11.52 -9.49 11.77
C GLU A 32 12.32 -10.63 11.11
N GLY A 33 13.65 -10.65 11.23
CA GLY A 33 14.51 -11.62 10.54
C GLY A 33 15.70 -12.15 11.35
N SER A 34 16.47 -13.05 10.74
CA SER A 34 17.70 -13.63 11.32
C SER A 34 18.97 -12.86 10.94
N GLU A 35 18.89 -11.99 9.93
CA GLU A 35 19.99 -11.20 9.41
C GLU A 35 19.91 -9.77 9.95
N ARG A 36 21.02 -9.25 10.47
CA ARG A 36 21.06 -7.86 10.97
C ARG A 36 21.03 -6.82 9.86
N GLU A 37 21.40 -7.22 8.66
CA GLU A 37 21.49 -6.34 7.51
C GLU A 37 21.36 -7.13 6.22
N VAL A 38 20.55 -6.64 5.28
CA VAL A 38 20.38 -7.23 3.96
C VAL A 38 20.45 -6.13 2.91
N ARG A 39 21.24 -6.36 1.86
CA ARG A 39 21.28 -5.45 0.70
C ARG A 39 19.95 -5.50 -0.04
N GLY A 40 19.38 -4.33 -0.28
CA GLY A 40 18.19 -4.17 -1.10
C GLY A 40 18.50 -4.20 -2.60
N LEU A 41 17.48 -3.91 -3.40
CA LEU A 41 17.58 -3.89 -4.86
C LEU A 41 18.28 -2.62 -5.38
N GLY A 42 18.36 -1.54 -4.61
CA GLY A 42 18.93 -0.26 -5.02
C GLY A 42 18.18 0.36 -6.20
N LEU A 43 16.84 0.27 -6.18
CA LEU A 43 15.94 0.88 -7.16
C LEU A 43 15.45 2.26 -6.72
N LEU A 44 15.42 2.51 -5.41
CA LEU A 44 15.08 3.78 -4.78
C LEU A 44 16.25 4.22 -3.88
N ASP A 45 16.44 5.53 -3.76
CA ASP A 45 17.51 6.13 -2.94
C ASP A 45 17.04 6.27 -1.49
N ILE A 46 16.72 5.11 -0.88
CA ILE A 46 16.28 5.00 0.51
C ILE A 46 17.02 3.88 1.23
N GLU A 47 17.10 3.99 2.55
CA GLU A 47 17.47 2.90 3.46
C GLU A 47 16.31 2.61 4.40
N THR A 48 16.22 1.40 4.93
CA THR A 48 15.19 1.05 5.92
C THR A 48 15.83 0.45 7.17
N CYS A 49 15.39 0.89 8.35
CA CYS A 49 15.69 0.25 9.62
C CYS A 49 14.40 -0.31 10.24
N PHE A 50 14.42 -1.53 10.79
CA PHE A 50 13.32 -2.03 11.60
C PHE A 50 13.41 -1.48 13.02
N GLU A 51 12.29 -0.92 13.49
CA GLU A 51 12.19 -0.25 14.78
C GLU A 51 10.84 -0.57 15.43
N GLU A 52 10.87 -0.78 16.74
CA GLU A 52 9.67 -0.84 17.58
C GLU A 52 9.20 0.58 18.01
N PRO A 53 7.90 0.79 18.25
CA PRO A 53 6.80 -0.17 18.08
C PRO A 53 6.34 -0.29 16.62
N LYS A 54 5.58 -1.35 16.34
CA LYS A 54 4.91 -1.53 15.03
C LYS A 54 3.93 -0.39 14.78
N ILE A 55 4.05 0.26 13.64
CA ILE A 55 3.05 1.22 13.20
C ILE A 55 1.86 0.43 12.68
N THR A 56 0.70 0.62 13.30
CA THR A 56 -0.58 0.08 12.86
C THR A 56 -1.65 1.17 12.94
N CYS A 57 -2.01 1.76 11.80
CA CYS A 57 -3.01 2.83 11.79
C CYS A 57 -3.65 3.02 10.42
N GLN A 58 -4.83 3.64 10.40
CA GLN A 58 -5.44 4.11 9.16
C GLN A 58 -4.78 5.41 8.73
N VAL A 59 -4.62 5.61 7.43
CA VAL A 59 -3.99 6.82 6.88
C VAL A 59 -4.83 7.48 5.80
N ARG A 60 -4.59 8.77 5.67
CA ARG A 60 -5.00 9.60 4.54
C ARG A 60 -3.76 10.17 3.90
N ALA A 61 -3.69 10.20 2.58
CA ALA A 61 -2.50 10.60 1.87
C ALA A 61 -2.80 11.56 0.73
N ARG A 62 -1.89 12.49 0.47
CA ARG A 62 -1.89 13.36 -0.69
C ARG A 62 -0.53 13.29 -1.36
N VAL A 63 -0.51 13.43 -2.68
CA VAL A 63 0.74 13.55 -3.41
C VAL A 63 1.35 14.91 -3.09
N LYS A 64 2.58 14.94 -2.56
CA LYS A 64 3.21 16.15 -2.01
C LYS A 64 3.51 17.21 -3.06
N LYS A 65 4.11 16.82 -4.21
CA LYS A 65 4.19 17.57 -5.48
C LYS A 65 5.12 16.89 -6.48
N GLY A 66 4.97 17.22 -7.77
CA GLY A 66 6.08 17.31 -8.72
C GLY A 66 6.18 16.25 -9.80
N ASN A 67 6.30 14.96 -9.45
CA ASN A 67 6.71 13.93 -10.42
C ASN A 67 5.89 12.64 -10.38
N PHE A 68 4.83 12.55 -9.56
CA PHE A 68 3.98 11.37 -9.57
C PHE A 68 3.09 11.39 -10.83
N PRO A 69 3.26 10.43 -11.75
CA PRO A 69 2.67 10.54 -13.08
C PRO A 69 1.20 10.11 -13.11
N PHE A 70 0.65 9.63 -11.99
CA PHE A 70 -0.68 9.04 -11.92
C PHE A 70 -1.67 10.01 -11.26
N SER A 71 -2.85 10.14 -11.86
CA SER A 71 -3.93 10.96 -11.32
C SER A 71 -4.55 10.29 -10.10
N THR A 72 -4.76 11.05 -9.04
CA THR A 72 -5.54 10.63 -7.86
C THR A 72 -7.01 11.05 -7.95
N GLY A 73 -7.44 11.62 -9.08
CA GLY A 73 -8.79 12.18 -9.25
C GLY A 73 -9.03 13.48 -8.49
N GLY A 74 -7.98 14.11 -7.94
CA GLY A 74 -8.11 15.28 -7.05
C GLY A 74 -8.42 14.92 -5.60
N ASP A 75 -8.62 13.63 -5.31
CA ASP A 75 -9.03 13.14 -4.01
C ASP A 75 -7.85 12.81 -3.08
N GLU A 76 -8.16 12.78 -1.79
CA GLU A 76 -7.30 12.24 -0.75
C GLU A 76 -7.29 10.71 -0.83
N LEU A 77 -6.09 10.14 -0.96
CA LEU A 77 -5.88 8.70 -0.98
C LEU A 77 -6.13 8.12 0.42
N ARG A 78 -6.68 6.92 0.46
CA ARG A 78 -6.96 6.17 1.69
C ARG A 78 -6.13 4.89 1.73
N GLY A 79 -5.77 4.48 2.92
CA GLY A 79 -5.07 3.22 3.15
C GLY A 79 -4.77 3.02 4.62
N TYR A 80 -3.81 2.16 4.90
CA TYR A 80 -3.34 1.90 6.26
C TYR A 80 -1.86 1.53 6.28
N GLU A 81 -1.21 1.73 7.42
CA GLU A 81 0.16 1.31 7.70
C GLU A 81 0.12 0.08 8.61
N ILE A 82 0.97 -0.92 8.36
CA ILE A 82 1.22 -2.08 9.22
C ILE A 82 2.68 -2.55 9.09
N HIS A 83 3.62 -1.84 9.69
CA HIS A 83 5.06 -2.10 9.48
C HIS A 83 5.93 -1.75 10.68
N MET A 84 7.06 -2.45 10.78
CA MET A 84 8.17 -2.12 11.70
C MET A 84 9.22 -1.23 11.03
N GLY A 85 9.28 -1.18 9.70
CA GLY A 85 10.31 -0.41 8.99
C GLY A 85 10.12 1.10 9.13
N ARG A 86 11.21 1.84 9.25
CA ARG A 86 11.31 3.28 9.05
C ARG A 86 12.26 3.48 7.89
N SER A 87 11.82 4.22 6.88
CA SER A 87 12.63 4.47 5.68
C SER A 87 13.02 5.94 5.61
N GLU A 88 14.29 6.19 5.33
CA GLU A 88 14.88 7.52 5.20
C GLU A 88 15.60 7.64 3.84
N GLY A 89 15.93 8.87 3.43
CA GLY A 89 16.55 9.18 2.14
C GLY A 89 15.65 10.07 1.28
N ASP A 90 15.54 9.77 -0.01
CA ASP A 90 14.68 10.50 -0.97
C ASP A 90 13.19 10.13 -0.82
N ILE A 91 12.66 10.34 0.40
CA ILE A 91 11.26 10.10 0.75
C ILE A 91 10.41 11.36 0.56
N GLY A 92 9.09 11.19 0.53
CA GLY A 92 8.13 12.29 0.44
C GLY A 92 7.32 12.32 -0.85
N LEU A 93 7.13 11.15 -1.48
CA LEU A 93 6.17 11.01 -2.58
C LEU A 93 4.74 11.36 -2.13
N PHE A 94 4.40 10.97 -0.89
CA PHE A 94 3.12 11.23 -0.25
C PHE A 94 3.31 11.99 1.07
N ASP A 95 2.46 12.99 1.31
CA ASP A 95 2.19 13.50 2.64
C ASP A 95 1.05 12.66 3.23
N ILE A 96 1.31 12.00 4.36
CA ILE A 96 0.34 11.14 5.02
C ILE A 96 -0.07 11.72 6.37
N ARG A 97 -1.34 11.55 6.72
CA ARG A 97 -1.92 11.85 8.02
C ARG A 97 -2.44 10.55 8.62
N ARG A 98 -1.93 10.17 9.79
CA ARG A 98 -2.40 9.01 10.54
C ARG A 98 -3.69 9.37 11.30
N ILE A 99 -4.67 8.48 11.28
CA ILE A 99 -5.99 8.66 11.92
C ILE A 99 -5.99 7.86 13.24
N PRO A 100 -6.56 8.39 14.35
CA PRO A 100 -7.40 9.59 14.44
C PRO A 100 -6.70 10.92 14.78
N GLN A 101 -5.53 10.93 15.43
CA GLN A 101 -4.84 12.17 15.85
C GLN A 101 -3.35 12.19 15.47
N GLY A 102 -2.99 11.65 14.31
CA GLY A 102 -1.61 11.60 13.87
C GLY A 102 -1.13 12.90 13.22
N GLU A 103 0.14 13.21 13.45
CA GLU A 103 0.86 14.26 12.72
C GLU A 103 1.03 13.90 11.24
N GLY A 104 1.29 14.93 10.43
CA GLY A 104 1.66 14.75 9.04
C GLY A 104 3.07 14.19 8.93
N VAL A 105 3.24 13.04 8.29
CA VAL A 105 4.55 12.45 8.02
C VAL A 105 4.74 12.23 6.51
N SER A 106 5.99 12.18 6.07
CA SER A 106 6.32 11.90 4.67
C SER A 106 6.43 10.40 4.45
N ASP A 107 5.89 9.90 3.35
CA ASP A 107 5.96 8.50 2.95
C ASP A 107 6.31 8.37 1.47
N GLY A 108 6.88 7.20 1.14
CA GLY A 108 7.13 6.77 -0.21
C GLY A 108 8.24 7.52 -0.92
N ALA A 109 8.79 6.88 -1.94
CA ALA A 109 9.85 7.41 -2.77
C ALA A 109 9.60 7.02 -4.23
N MET A 110 10.17 7.80 -5.16
CA MET A 110 10.06 7.52 -6.59
C MET A 110 11.38 7.82 -7.30
N LYS A 111 11.83 6.89 -8.15
CA LYS A 111 13.01 7.05 -9.00
C LYS A 111 12.77 6.41 -10.37
N GLY A 112 12.79 7.24 -11.42
CA GLY A 112 12.50 6.80 -12.78
C GLY A 112 11.08 6.22 -12.91
N ASN A 113 10.98 4.94 -13.27
CA ASN A 113 9.71 4.22 -13.39
C ASN A 113 9.39 3.34 -12.16
N CYS A 114 10.12 3.53 -11.06
CA CYS A 114 9.95 2.81 -9.82
C CYS A 114 9.39 3.75 -8.75
N TRP A 115 8.43 3.26 -7.96
CA TRP A 115 8.00 3.96 -6.75
C TRP A 115 7.61 2.97 -5.67
N GLY A 116 7.53 3.42 -4.42
CA GLY A 116 7.02 2.59 -3.33
C GLY A 116 6.45 3.43 -2.20
N THR A 117 5.76 2.76 -1.28
CA THR A 117 5.00 3.38 -0.18
C THR A 117 4.74 2.37 0.93
N TYR A 118 4.55 2.85 2.16
CA TYR A 118 4.00 2.05 3.26
C TYR A 118 2.47 1.95 3.26
N ILE A 119 1.78 2.71 2.42
CA ILE A 119 0.32 2.75 2.35
C ILE A 119 -0.20 1.44 1.74
N HIS A 120 -0.67 0.53 2.58
CA HIS A 120 -1.46 -0.61 2.14
C HIS A 120 -2.84 -0.17 1.67
N GLY A 121 -3.43 -0.91 0.72
CA GLY A 121 -4.69 -0.53 0.10
C GLY A 121 -4.58 0.66 -0.86
N ILE A 122 -3.36 1.11 -1.21
CA ILE A 122 -3.16 2.24 -2.13
C ILE A 122 -3.90 2.06 -3.47
N PHE A 123 -4.03 0.83 -3.97
CA PHE A 123 -4.75 0.51 -5.21
C PHE A 123 -6.27 0.36 -5.03
N ASP A 124 -6.78 0.39 -3.80
CA ASP A 124 -8.23 0.43 -3.56
C ASP A 124 -8.80 1.81 -3.94
N ASN A 125 -7.94 2.82 -4.06
CA ASN A 125 -8.28 4.14 -4.57
C ASN A 125 -8.50 4.09 -6.08
N ASP A 126 -9.76 4.01 -6.50
CA ASP A 126 -10.15 3.81 -7.90
C ASP A 126 -9.50 4.79 -8.89
N PRO A 127 -9.48 6.12 -8.67
CA PRO A 127 -8.86 7.05 -9.62
C PRO A 127 -7.39 6.75 -9.86
N LEU A 128 -6.63 6.46 -8.80
CA LEU A 128 -5.22 6.12 -8.86
C LEU A 128 -5.01 4.80 -9.60
N ARG A 129 -5.73 3.74 -9.19
CA ARG A 129 -5.62 2.41 -9.81
C ARG A 129 -5.94 2.47 -11.30
N TRP A 130 -7.00 3.17 -11.69
CA TRP A 130 -7.39 3.30 -13.09
C TRP A 130 -6.42 4.18 -13.90
N SER A 131 -5.87 5.24 -13.30
CA SER A 131 -4.81 6.03 -13.95
C SER A 131 -3.59 5.17 -14.28
N ILE A 132 -3.15 4.33 -13.34
CA ILE A 132 -2.02 3.39 -13.54
C ILE A 132 -2.36 2.36 -14.63
N ILE A 133 -3.53 1.72 -14.55
CA ILE A 133 -3.95 0.71 -15.53
C ILE A 133 -4.03 1.32 -16.93
N ASN A 134 -4.65 2.49 -17.10
CA ASN A 134 -4.80 3.12 -18.41
C ASN A 134 -3.47 3.56 -19.00
N GLN A 135 -2.52 4.07 -18.19
CA GLN A 135 -1.17 4.34 -18.68
C GLN A 135 -0.46 3.07 -19.18
N LEU A 136 -0.59 1.95 -18.46
CA LEU A 136 -0.03 0.67 -18.89
C LEU A 136 -0.71 0.14 -20.17
N ARG A 137 -2.01 0.37 -20.34
CA ARG A 137 -2.77 0.00 -21.55
C ARG A 137 -2.27 0.80 -22.76
N ILE A 138 -2.17 2.12 -22.63
CA ILE A 138 -1.67 3.01 -23.69
C ILE A 138 -0.25 2.60 -24.10
N LYS A 139 0.63 2.34 -23.12
CA LYS A 139 2.00 1.88 -23.38
C LYS A 139 2.07 0.55 -24.13
N LYS A 140 1.03 -0.29 -24.04
CA LYS A 140 0.89 -1.55 -24.78
C LYS A 140 0.13 -1.41 -26.11
N GLY A 141 -0.23 -0.20 -26.53
CA GLY A 141 -1.05 0.04 -27.73
C GLY A 141 -2.53 -0.32 -27.57
N LEU A 142 -3.01 -0.46 -26.33
CA LEU A 142 -4.42 -0.74 -26.02
C LEU A 142 -5.17 0.57 -25.76
N ARG A 143 -6.45 0.61 -26.15
CA ARG A 143 -7.36 1.74 -25.83
C ARG A 143 -7.60 1.81 -24.32
N GLU A 144 -7.84 3.01 -23.80
CA GLU A 144 -8.25 3.21 -22.41
C GLU A 144 -9.53 2.44 -22.07
N ALA A 145 -9.60 1.93 -20.83
CA ALA A 145 -10.83 1.37 -20.28
C ALA A 145 -11.78 2.50 -19.90
N LYS A 146 -13.06 2.40 -20.31
CA LYS A 146 -14.09 3.41 -20.06
C LYS A 146 -15.04 3.05 -18.91
N ASN A 147 -15.23 1.76 -18.63
CA ASN A 147 -16.09 1.28 -17.55
C ASN A 147 -15.24 0.98 -16.32
N LEU A 148 -15.12 1.96 -15.44
CA LEU A 148 -14.33 1.85 -14.22
C LEU A 148 -15.16 1.17 -13.13
N ILE A 149 -14.77 -0.05 -12.76
CA ILE A 149 -15.32 -0.74 -11.59
C ILE A 149 -14.98 0.08 -10.34
N ASN A 150 -16.00 0.38 -9.53
CA ASN A 150 -15.84 0.90 -8.19
C ASN A 150 -15.47 -0.26 -7.26
N TYR A 151 -14.21 -0.30 -6.81
CA TYR A 151 -13.70 -1.43 -6.06
C TYR A 151 -14.35 -1.54 -4.67
N HIS A 152 -14.56 -0.41 -4.00
CA HIS A 152 -15.21 -0.38 -2.69
C HIS A 152 -16.61 -0.99 -2.75
N LYS A 153 -17.43 -0.52 -3.69
CA LYS A 153 -18.77 -1.07 -3.90
C LYS A 153 -18.74 -2.56 -4.22
N TYR A 154 -17.86 -2.98 -5.14
CA TYR A 154 -17.71 -4.40 -5.48
C TYR A 154 -17.33 -5.27 -4.28
N ARG A 155 -16.41 -4.78 -3.43
CA ARG A 155 -15.96 -5.48 -2.23
C ARG A 155 -17.07 -5.57 -1.20
N ASP A 156 -17.78 -4.47 -0.94
CA ASP A 156 -18.86 -4.44 0.04
C ASP A 156 -19.99 -5.40 -0.39
N GLU A 157 -20.38 -5.39 -1.67
CA GLU A 157 -21.34 -6.37 -2.21
C GLU A 157 -20.84 -7.83 -2.09
N ALA A 158 -19.53 -8.07 -2.16
CA ALA A 158 -18.97 -9.41 -1.97
C ALA A 158 -19.00 -9.86 -0.50
N ILE A 159 -18.75 -8.93 0.43
CA ILE A 159 -18.85 -9.18 1.87
C ILE A 159 -20.31 -9.46 2.24
N ASP A 160 -21.26 -8.68 1.71
CA ASP A 160 -22.68 -8.87 1.94
C ASP A 160 -23.12 -10.26 1.47
N ARG A 161 -22.78 -10.64 0.22
CA ARG A 161 -23.08 -11.99 -0.29
C ARG A 161 -22.49 -13.11 0.55
N PHE A 162 -21.29 -12.94 1.09
CA PHE A 162 -20.67 -13.92 1.97
C PHE A 162 -21.40 -14.01 3.31
N THR A 163 -21.76 -12.86 3.87
CA THR A 163 -22.51 -12.74 5.13
C THR A 163 -23.89 -13.37 5.01
N ASP A 164 -24.62 -13.08 3.93
CA ASP A 164 -25.92 -13.69 3.63
C ASP A 164 -25.82 -15.21 3.60
N ARG A 165 -24.76 -15.75 2.97
CA ARG A 165 -24.56 -17.20 2.89
C ARG A 165 -24.27 -17.83 4.24
N ILE A 166 -23.51 -17.15 5.10
CA ILE A 166 -23.27 -17.57 6.48
C ILE A 166 -24.58 -17.59 7.27
N ILE A 167 -25.36 -16.52 7.22
CA ILE A 167 -26.63 -16.41 7.96
C ILE A 167 -27.64 -17.48 7.49
N GLU A 168 -27.67 -17.78 6.20
CA GLU A 168 -28.55 -18.81 5.63
C GLU A 168 -28.20 -20.24 6.10
N HIS A 169 -26.91 -20.53 6.32
CA HIS A 169 -26.44 -21.90 6.58
C HIS A 169 -25.99 -22.15 8.02
N LEU A 170 -25.79 -21.10 8.83
CA LEU A 170 -25.32 -21.19 10.20
C LEU A 170 -26.26 -20.45 11.14
N ASN A 171 -26.50 -21.02 12.31
CA ASN A 171 -27.21 -20.32 13.39
C ASN A 171 -26.25 -19.33 14.07
N VAL A 172 -26.06 -18.18 13.43
CA VAL A 172 -25.15 -17.12 13.90
C VAL A 172 -25.53 -16.65 15.30
N ASP A 173 -26.83 -16.53 15.60
CA ASP A 173 -27.31 -16.15 16.93
C ASP A 173 -26.88 -17.13 18.02
N TYR A 174 -26.94 -18.43 17.74
CA TYR A 174 -26.45 -19.46 18.67
C TYR A 174 -24.94 -19.32 18.88
N ILE A 175 -24.16 -19.17 17.80
CA ILE A 175 -22.70 -19.02 17.86
C ILE A 175 -22.32 -17.78 18.69
N LEU A 176 -22.93 -16.63 18.40
CA LEU A 176 -22.67 -15.38 19.13
C LEU A 176 -23.04 -15.52 20.61
N LYS A 177 -24.19 -16.13 20.92
CA LYS A 177 -24.56 -16.43 22.30
C LYS A 177 -23.50 -17.33 22.98
N SER A 178 -23.06 -18.41 22.33
CA SER A 178 -22.08 -19.34 22.90
C SER A 178 -20.68 -18.74 23.12
N ILE A 179 -20.28 -17.74 22.33
CA ILE A 179 -18.98 -17.06 22.48
C ILE A 179 -19.03 -15.96 23.55
N PHE A 180 -20.15 -15.23 23.65
CA PHE A 180 -20.28 -14.04 24.48
C PHE A 180 -21.17 -14.23 25.72
N GLN A 181 -21.41 -15.47 26.18
CA GLN A 181 -22.05 -15.65 27.49
C GLN A 181 -21.14 -15.09 28.59
N PRO A 182 -21.66 -14.26 29.51
CA PRO A 182 -20.93 -13.96 30.73
C PRO A 182 -20.77 -15.28 31.52
N VAL A 183 -19.54 -15.53 31.97
CA VAL A 183 -19.27 -16.56 33.00
C VAL A 183 -20.02 -16.20 34.28
#